data_AF-A0A2H0RKB7-F1
#
_entry.id   AF-A0A2H0RKB7-F1
#
_cell.length_a   1.000
_cell.length_b   1.000
_cell.length_c   1.000
_cell.angle_alpha   90.00
_cell.angle_beta   90.00
_cell.angle_gamma   90.00
#
_symmetry.space_group_name_H-M   'P 1'
#
loop_
_entity.id
_entity.type
_entity.pdbx_description
1 polymer ?
#
loop_
_entity_poly.entity_id
_entity_poly.type
_entity_poly.pdbx_seq_one_letter_code
_entity_poly.pdbx_strand_id
1 'polypeptide(L)'
;MNPETKTCENCKQAFTIELEDFVFYEKMKVPPPTFCPRCRLQRRWIFRNERFLYNRKCAMCDKQMLATIREDVPVIVYCNPCWWTGDWGGEMYGRDYDPNKNFFEQFRELMLSIPFPPTVVDYQSMIGSEYTNYADHLKNCYLLYDSNNTENALYAQTCFSTKDSMDFIGIGNSELCYEVVIGGTSSKVFFSYDCTQCMNVYFSRDMSGCSYCFGCASLKNMKYC
;
A
#
# COMPACT_ATOMS: atom_id res chain seq x y z
N MET A 1 -8.52 37.40 9.97
CA MET A 1 -9.74 36.56 10.02
C MET A 1 -9.79 35.91 11.40
N ASN A 2 -10.95 35.44 11.85
CA ASN A 2 -11.08 34.67 13.09
C ASN A 2 -11.21 33.18 12.76
N PRO A 3 -10.84 32.25 13.66
CA PRO A 3 -11.15 30.84 13.49
C PRO A 3 -12.65 30.64 13.25
N GLU A 4 -13.00 29.79 12.29
CA GLU A 4 -14.38 29.54 11.90
C GLU A 4 -14.74 28.07 12.22
N THR A 5 -15.79 27.87 13.02
CA THR A 5 -16.35 26.52 13.25
C THR A 5 -17.42 26.23 12.21
N LYS A 6 -17.21 25.18 11.42
CA LYS A 6 -18.16 24.69 10.40
C LYS A 6 -18.71 23.32 10.76
N THR A 7 -19.87 23.00 10.21
CA THR A 7 -20.44 21.65 10.29
C THR A 7 -20.02 20.85 9.05
N CYS A 8 -19.43 19.67 9.24
CA CYS A 8 -19.00 18.82 8.14
C CYS A 8 -20.19 18.32 7.31
N GLU A 9 -20.13 18.47 5.99
CA GLU A 9 -21.20 18.00 5.09
C GLU A 9 -21.44 16.48 5.13
N ASN A 10 -20.41 15.68 5.44
CA ASN A 10 -20.50 14.23 5.48
C ASN A 10 -20.93 13.69 6.85
N CYS A 11 -20.08 13.81 7.87
CA CYS A 11 -20.35 13.24 9.19
C CYS A 11 -21.21 14.13 10.10
N LYS A 12 -21.56 15.34 9.66
CA LYS A 12 -22.34 16.33 10.42
C LYS A 12 -21.70 16.78 11.75
N GLN A 13 -20.43 16.44 11.98
CA GLN A 13 -19.67 16.90 13.16
C GLN A 13 -19.09 18.30 12.92
N ALA A 14 -19.00 19.09 14.00
CA ALA A 14 -18.33 20.39 13.97
C ALA A 14 -16.81 20.22 13.77
N PHE A 15 -16.19 21.13 13.05
CA PHE A 15 -14.74 21.23 12.91
C PHE A 15 -14.33 22.69 12.74
N THR A 16 -13.14 23.02 13.25
CA THR A 16 -12.58 24.38 13.17
C THR A 16 -11.66 24.49 11.96
N ILE A 17 -11.73 25.63 11.27
CA ILE A 17 -10.74 26.09 10.31
C ILE A 17 -9.95 27.18 10.99
N GLU A 18 -8.64 26.94 11.16
CA GLU A 18 -7.76 27.86 11.87
C GLU A 18 -7.42 29.07 10.99
N LEU A 19 -6.91 30.14 11.60
CA LEU A 19 -6.56 31.36 10.87
C LEU A 19 -5.49 31.09 9.79
N GLU A 20 -4.51 30.26 10.13
CA GLU A 20 -3.41 29.87 9.25
C GLU A 20 -3.91 29.07 8.03
N ASP A 21 -4.98 28.28 8.21
CA ASP A 21 -5.60 27.54 7.11
C ASP A 21 -6.18 28.49 6.06
N PHE A 22 -6.83 29.59 6.47
CA PHE A 22 -7.37 30.58 5.54
C PHE A 22 -6.27 31.25 4.71
N VAL A 23 -5.15 31.61 5.34
CA VAL A 23 -3.98 32.15 4.65
C VAL A 23 -3.46 31.17 3.60
N PHE A 24 -3.43 29.87 3.93
CA PHE A 24 -3.04 28.83 2.98
C PHE A 24 -4.02 28.74 1.80
N TYR A 25 -5.33 28.68 2.05
CA TYR A 25 -6.34 28.54 0.99
C TYR A 25 -6.37 29.75 0.05
N GLU A 26 -6.22 30.97 0.58
CA GLU A 26 -6.11 32.20 -0.22
C GLU A 26 -4.86 32.17 -1.11
N LYS A 27 -3.70 31.80 -0.55
CA LYS A 27 -2.44 31.67 -1.29
C LYS A 27 -2.54 30.64 -2.42
N MET A 28 -3.19 29.50 -2.16
CA MET A 28 -3.39 28.45 -3.15
C MET A 28 -4.53 28.75 -4.14
N LYS A 29 -5.30 29.82 -3.92
CA LYS A 29 -6.49 30.20 -4.71
C LYS A 29 -7.55 29.08 -4.77
N VAL A 30 -7.80 28.44 -3.63
CA VAL A 30 -8.79 27.36 -3.50
C VAL A 30 -9.77 27.66 -2.35
N PRO A 31 -11.01 27.16 -2.40
CA PRO A 31 -11.97 27.43 -1.34
C PRO A 31 -11.63 26.68 -0.03
N PRO A 32 -12.05 27.23 1.12
CA PRO A 32 -11.94 26.52 2.40
C PRO A 32 -12.79 25.23 2.40
N PRO A 33 -12.42 24.22 3.19
CA PRO A 33 -13.04 22.91 3.15
C PRO A 33 -14.47 22.93 3.70
N THR A 34 -15.35 22.13 3.08
CA THR A 34 -16.69 21.81 3.61
C THR A 34 -16.73 20.48 4.39
N PHE A 35 -15.62 19.72 4.36
CA PHE A 35 -15.46 18.43 5.03
C PHE A 35 -14.40 18.53 6.13
N CYS A 36 -14.67 17.91 7.29
CA CYS A 36 -13.70 17.84 8.37
C CYS A 36 -12.42 17.08 7.95
N PRO A 37 -11.29 17.27 8.65
CA PRO A 37 -10.03 16.62 8.32
C PRO A 37 -10.14 15.09 8.15
N ARG A 38 -10.91 14.43 9.03
CA ARG A 38 -11.11 12.96 8.99
C ARG A 38 -11.86 12.50 7.75
N CYS A 39 -12.95 13.17 7.37
CA CYS A 39 -13.69 12.80 6.15
C CYS A 39 -12.89 13.12 4.88
N ARG A 40 -12.07 14.17 4.88
CA ARG A 40 -11.11 14.42 3.79
C ARG A 40 -10.07 13.31 3.70
N LEU A 41 -9.56 12.82 4.82
CA LEU A 41 -8.63 11.68 4.85
C LEU A 41 -9.27 10.42 4.27
N GLN A 42 -10.49 10.08 4.69
CA GLN A 42 -11.23 8.94 4.14
C GLN A 42 -11.40 9.04 2.61
N ARG A 43 -11.75 10.23 2.09
CA ARG A 43 -11.86 10.46 0.64
C ARG A 43 -10.54 10.31 -0.11
N ARG A 44 -9.40 10.62 0.52
CA ARG A 44 -8.08 10.38 -0.06
C ARG A 44 -7.71 8.90 -0.06
N TRP A 45 -8.13 8.16 0.96
CA TRP A 45 -7.77 6.76 1.13
C TRP A 45 -8.73 5.77 0.49
N ILE A 46 -9.93 6.18 0.08
CA ILE A 46 -10.95 5.29 -0.50
C ILE A 46 -10.46 4.55 -1.76
N PHE A 47 -9.51 5.13 -2.49
CA PHE A 47 -8.94 4.55 -3.70
C PHE A 47 -7.70 3.68 -3.43
N ARG A 48 -7.24 3.59 -2.18
CA ARG A 48 -6.07 2.80 -1.79
C ARG A 48 -6.53 1.60 -0.98
N ASN A 49 -6.53 0.42 -1.60
CA ASN A 49 -6.75 -0.84 -0.91
C ASN A 49 -5.50 -1.72 -1.02
N GLU A 50 -4.79 -1.83 0.09
CA GLU A 50 -3.55 -2.58 0.16
C GLU A 50 -3.76 -4.06 0.44
N ARG A 51 -4.69 -4.41 1.34
CA ARG A 51 -4.73 -5.76 1.96
C ARG A 51 -5.95 -6.59 1.62
N PHE A 52 -7.06 -5.97 1.23
CA PHE A 52 -8.28 -6.73 0.96
C PHE A 52 -8.26 -7.24 -0.47
N LEU A 53 -8.03 -8.55 -0.63
CA LEU A 53 -8.09 -9.24 -1.91
C LEU A 53 -9.42 -9.98 -2.01
N TYR A 54 -10.06 -9.86 -3.17
CA TYR A 54 -11.34 -10.48 -3.49
C TYR A 54 -11.17 -11.36 -4.72
N ASN A 55 -11.86 -12.50 -4.75
CA ASN A 55 -12.00 -13.26 -5.99
C ASN A 55 -12.89 -12.48 -6.97
N ARG A 56 -12.43 -12.36 -8.22
CA ARG A 56 -13.16 -11.71 -9.31
C ARG A 56 -12.85 -12.40 -10.64
N LYS A 57 -13.79 -12.34 -11.58
CA LYS A 57 -13.53 -12.73 -12.98
C LYS A 57 -12.93 -11.57 -13.76
N CYS A 58 -11.97 -11.90 -14.63
CA CYS A 58 -11.44 -10.96 -15.62
C CYS A 58 -12.50 -10.60 -16.64
N ALA A 59 -12.73 -9.30 -16.83
CA ALA A 59 -13.67 -8.81 -17.83
C ALA A 59 -13.20 -9.03 -19.28
N MET A 60 -11.91 -9.33 -19.50
CA MET A 60 -11.36 -9.57 -20.84
C MET A 60 -11.26 -11.06 -21.21
N CYS A 61 -10.90 -11.93 -20.26
CA CYS A 61 -10.61 -13.35 -20.55
C CYS A 61 -11.37 -14.34 -19.67
N ASP A 62 -12.29 -13.87 -18.83
CA ASP A 62 -13.15 -14.65 -17.93
C ASP A 62 -12.44 -15.52 -16.88
N LYS A 63 -11.10 -15.49 -16.82
CA LYS A 63 -10.32 -16.20 -15.82
C LYS A 63 -10.57 -15.64 -14.42
N GLN A 64 -10.60 -16.53 -13.44
CA GLN A 64 -10.60 -16.17 -12.02
C GLN A 64 -9.27 -15.53 -11.65
N MET A 65 -9.33 -14.50 -10.81
CA MET A 65 -8.18 -13.77 -10.31
C MET A 65 -8.49 -13.16 -8.94
N LEU A 66 -7.44 -12.70 -8.27
CA LEU A 66 -7.55 -11.83 -7.11
C LEU A 66 -7.51 -10.37 -7.54
N ALA A 67 -8.34 -9.55 -6.92
CA ALA A 67 -8.35 -8.12 -7.12
C ALA A 67 -8.56 -7.36 -5.81
N THR A 68 -8.10 -6.11 -5.76
CA THR A 68 -8.34 -5.16 -4.68
C THR A 68 -9.74 -4.54 -4.74
N ILE A 69 -10.54 -4.89 -5.76
CA ILE A 69 -11.86 -4.33 -6.00
C ILE A 69 -12.90 -5.44 -5.91
N ARG A 70 -13.87 -5.26 -4.99
CA ARG A 70 -14.98 -6.19 -4.76
C ARG A 70 -15.84 -6.37 -6.00
N GLU A 71 -16.36 -7.58 -6.20
CA GLU A 71 -17.17 -7.97 -7.37
C GLU A 71 -18.43 -7.10 -7.58
N ASP A 72 -19.06 -6.62 -6.50
CA ASP A 72 -20.26 -5.79 -6.55
C ASP A 72 -20.01 -4.34 -6.98
N VAL A 73 -18.75 -3.90 -7.06
CA VAL A 73 -18.39 -2.58 -7.58
C VAL A 73 -18.45 -2.62 -9.11
N PRO A 74 -19.24 -1.74 -9.75
CA PRO A 74 -19.56 -1.80 -11.19
C PRO A 74 -18.44 -1.23 -12.06
N VAL A 75 -17.20 -1.62 -11.81
CA VAL A 75 -16.03 -1.26 -12.63
C VAL A 75 -15.54 -2.47 -13.41
N ILE A 76 -14.92 -2.18 -14.55
CA ILE A 76 -14.25 -3.18 -15.37
C ILE A 76 -12.89 -3.46 -14.73
N VAL A 77 -12.52 -4.73 -14.55
CA VAL A 77 -11.23 -5.12 -13.99
C VAL A 77 -10.60 -6.20 -14.86
N TYR A 78 -9.35 -6.00 -15.25
CA TYR A 78 -8.58 -6.97 -16.01
C TYR A 78 -7.59 -7.69 -15.10
N CYS A 79 -7.30 -8.96 -15.38
CA CYS A 79 -6.23 -9.66 -14.67
C CYS A 79 -4.87 -9.09 -15.07
N ASN A 80 -3.83 -9.27 -14.25
CA ASN A 80 -2.50 -8.72 -14.56
C ASN A 80 -2.00 -9.11 -15.96
N PRO A 81 -2.13 -10.38 -16.43
CA PRO A 81 -1.78 -10.72 -17.81
C PRO A 81 -2.50 -9.88 -18.87
N CYS A 82 -3.81 -9.60 -18.69
CA CYS A 82 -4.62 -8.80 -19.62
C CYS A 82 -4.36 -7.30 -19.49
N TRP A 83 -4.14 -6.81 -18.26
CA TRP A 83 -3.85 -5.41 -17.97
C TRP A 83 -2.57 -4.94 -18.66
N TRP A 84 -1.52 -5.77 -18.61
CA TRP A 84 -0.21 -5.47 -19.19
C TRP A 84 -0.07 -5.89 -20.67
N THR A 85 -1.18 -6.17 -21.35
CA THR A 85 -1.20 -6.30 -22.82
C THR A 85 -1.17 -4.93 -23.50
N GLY A 86 -1.00 -4.93 -24.83
CA GLY A 86 -1.26 -3.76 -25.67
C GLY A 86 -2.68 -3.72 -26.25
N ASP A 87 -3.59 -4.60 -25.79
CA ASP A 87 -4.92 -4.79 -26.40
C ASP A 87 -5.96 -3.77 -25.90
N TRP A 88 -5.59 -2.95 -24.91
CA TRP A 88 -6.40 -1.84 -24.42
C TRP A 88 -5.50 -0.65 -24.06
N GLY A 89 -6.05 0.56 -24.11
CA GLY A 89 -5.35 1.77 -23.69
C GLY A 89 -6.32 2.89 -23.31
N GLY A 90 -5.85 3.85 -22.52
CA GLY A 90 -6.69 4.94 -22.01
C GLY A 90 -7.26 5.83 -23.13
N GLU A 91 -6.52 5.96 -24.23
CA GLU A 91 -6.90 6.69 -25.43
C GLU A 91 -8.15 6.10 -26.12
N MET A 92 -8.39 4.80 -25.99
CA MET A 92 -9.58 4.15 -26.56
C MET A 92 -10.89 4.63 -25.93
N TYR A 93 -10.82 5.22 -24.73
CA TYR A 93 -11.97 5.70 -23.97
C TYR A 93 -12.11 7.24 -24.01
N GLY A 94 -11.30 7.89 -24.85
CA GLY A 94 -11.33 9.33 -25.08
C GLY A 94 -12.72 9.80 -25.51
N ARG A 95 -13.16 10.91 -24.94
CA ARG A 95 -14.43 11.56 -25.27
C ARG A 95 -14.30 13.07 -25.12
N ASP A 96 -15.08 13.80 -25.91
CA ASP A 96 -15.14 15.26 -25.80
C ASP A 96 -15.87 15.69 -24.53
N TYR A 97 -15.44 16.80 -23.95
CA TYR A 97 -16.09 17.40 -22.79
C TYR A 97 -17.35 18.17 -23.20
N ASP A 98 -18.48 17.87 -22.58
CA ASP A 98 -19.74 18.59 -22.78
C ASP A 98 -19.97 19.61 -21.64
N PRO A 99 -19.89 20.93 -21.89
CA PRO A 99 -20.10 21.95 -20.86
C PRO A 99 -21.55 22.02 -20.35
N ASN A 100 -22.51 21.37 -21.03
CA ASN A 100 -23.91 21.37 -20.62
C ASN A 100 -24.25 20.24 -19.63
N LYS A 101 -23.33 19.32 -19.38
CA LYS A 101 -23.49 18.22 -18.42
C LYS A 101 -22.65 18.44 -17.18
N ASN A 102 -23.07 17.89 -16.04
CA ASN A 102 -22.28 17.96 -14.82
C ASN A 102 -20.93 17.27 -15.04
N PHE A 103 -19.83 17.95 -14.71
CA PHE A 103 -18.48 17.40 -14.87
C PHE A 103 -18.28 16.08 -14.12
N PHE A 104 -18.77 15.96 -12.88
CA PHE A 104 -18.57 14.76 -12.06
C PHE A 104 -19.39 13.57 -12.55
N GLU A 105 -20.53 13.81 -13.19
CA GLU A 105 -21.30 12.74 -13.86
C GLU A 105 -20.53 12.22 -15.06
N GLN A 106 -20.05 13.11 -15.94
CA GLN A 106 -19.22 12.75 -17.09
C GLN A 106 -17.94 12.01 -16.66
N PHE A 107 -17.29 12.51 -15.60
CA PHE A 107 -16.09 11.88 -15.04
C PHE A 107 -16.39 10.51 -14.44
N ARG A 108 -17.52 10.33 -13.74
CA ARG A 108 -17.94 9.03 -13.22
C ARG A 108 -18.20 8.05 -14.34
N GLU A 109 -18.93 8.45 -15.38
CA GLU A 109 -19.19 7.61 -16.55
C GLU A 109 -17.89 7.18 -17.25
N LEU A 110 -16.94 8.11 -17.39
CA LEU A 110 -15.61 7.81 -17.91
C LEU A 110 -14.89 6.78 -17.03
N MET A 111 -14.81 7.03 -15.72
CA MET A 111 -14.17 6.13 -14.76
C MET A 111 -14.77 4.72 -14.77
N LEU A 112 -16.10 4.58 -14.90
CA LEU A 112 -16.75 3.26 -14.95
C LEU A 112 -16.51 2.50 -16.27
N SER A 113 -16.25 3.23 -17.35
CA SER A 113 -15.96 2.63 -18.65
C SER A 113 -14.51 2.19 -18.84
N ILE A 114 -13.58 2.74 -18.06
CA ILE A 114 -12.15 2.40 -18.15
C ILE A 114 -11.86 1.20 -17.25
N PRO A 115 -11.08 0.21 -17.71
CA PRO A 115 -10.67 -0.91 -16.88
C PRO A 115 -9.71 -0.47 -15.76
N PHE A 116 -9.69 -1.23 -14.67
CA PHE A 116 -8.74 -1.11 -13.56
C PHE A 116 -7.81 -2.32 -13.50
N PRO A 117 -6.57 -2.14 -13.00
CA PRO A 117 -5.72 -3.27 -12.68
C PRO A 117 -6.33 -4.01 -11.49
N PRO A 118 -6.07 -5.32 -11.36
CA PRO A 118 -6.62 -6.09 -10.25
C PRO A 118 -5.85 -5.80 -8.97
N THR A 119 -4.53 -5.67 -9.08
CA THR A 119 -3.56 -5.38 -8.03
C THR A 119 -2.55 -4.38 -8.57
N VAL A 120 -1.86 -3.65 -7.69
CA VAL A 120 -0.79 -2.73 -8.08
C VAL A 120 0.52 -3.50 -8.06
N VAL A 121 0.93 -4.07 -9.19
CA VAL A 121 2.19 -4.82 -9.30
C VAL A 121 2.89 -4.57 -10.63
N ASP A 122 4.22 -4.65 -10.63
CA ASP A 122 5.01 -4.78 -11.86
C ASP A 122 4.96 -6.23 -12.34
N TYR A 123 3.91 -6.57 -13.09
CA TYR A 123 3.56 -7.97 -13.37
C TYR A 123 4.69 -8.79 -14.00
N GLN A 124 5.48 -8.23 -14.93
CA GLN A 124 6.56 -8.97 -15.59
C GLN A 124 7.66 -9.40 -14.61
N SER A 125 7.82 -8.68 -13.51
CA SER A 125 8.82 -8.96 -12.48
C SER A 125 8.39 -10.04 -11.48
N MET A 126 7.13 -10.47 -11.52
CA MET A 126 6.54 -11.37 -10.52
C MET A 126 6.66 -12.83 -10.94
N ILE A 127 7.21 -13.67 -10.06
CA ILE A 127 7.38 -15.11 -10.30
C ILE A 127 6.76 -15.87 -9.13
N GLY A 128 5.69 -16.64 -9.38
CA GLY A 128 5.03 -17.46 -8.35
C GLY A 128 4.59 -16.67 -7.10
N SER A 129 4.11 -15.44 -7.31
CA SER A 129 3.82 -14.46 -6.24
C SER A 129 2.45 -13.80 -6.41
N GLU A 130 1.43 -14.57 -6.80
CA GLU A 130 0.12 -14.08 -7.23
C GLU A 130 -0.71 -13.44 -6.10
N TYR A 131 -0.40 -13.75 -4.85
CA TYR A 131 -1.12 -13.28 -3.65
C TYR A 131 -0.44 -12.06 -3.03
N THR A 132 -0.06 -11.09 -3.85
CA THR A 132 0.68 -9.89 -3.42
C THR A 132 0.06 -8.63 -4.02
N ASN A 133 0.36 -7.48 -3.42
CA ASN A 133 -0.14 -6.20 -3.88
C ASN A 133 0.81 -5.08 -3.46
N TYR A 134 0.86 -4.00 -4.22
CA TYR A 134 1.88 -2.95 -4.08
C TYR A 134 3.29 -3.55 -4.10
N ALA A 135 3.60 -4.31 -5.16
CA ALA A 135 4.83 -5.09 -5.19
C ALA A 135 5.49 -5.17 -6.57
N ASP A 136 6.79 -5.37 -6.55
CA ASP A 136 7.62 -5.61 -7.74
C ASP A 136 8.79 -6.54 -7.40
N HIS A 137 9.35 -7.21 -8.41
CA HIS A 137 10.51 -8.11 -8.31
C HIS A 137 10.37 -9.15 -7.18
N LEU A 138 9.21 -9.80 -7.09
CA LEU A 138 8.96 -10.86 -6.13
C LEU A 138 9.08 -12.24 -6.76
N LYS A 139 9.74 -13.16 -6.05
CA LYS A 139 9.88 -14.56 -6.45
C LYS A 139 9.48 -15.51 -5.32
N ASN A 140 8.53 -16.40 -5.58
CA ASN A 140 7.99 -17.36 -4.61
C ASN A 140 7.53 -16.69 -3.30
N CYS A 141 6.85 -15.54 -3.40
CA CYS A 141 6.39 -14.77 -2.26
C CYS A 141 4.88 -14.88 -2.07
N TYR A 142 4.41 -14.92 -0.82
CA TYR A 142 2.99 -15.10 -0.51
C TYR A 142 2.53 -14.11 0.54
N LEU A 143 1.43 -13.38 0.25
CA LEU A 143 0.86 -12.35 1.14
C LEU A 143 1.90 -11.31 1.57
N LEU A 144 2.64 -10.82 0.58
CA LEU A 144 3.52 -9.66 0.70
C LEU A 144 2.81 -8.41 0.20
N TYR A 145 2.96 -7.33 0.96
CA TYR A 145 2.36 -6.04 0.67
C TYR A 145 3.42 -4.93 0.75
N ASP A 146 3.38 -3.97 -0.16
CA ASP A 146 4.32 -2.83 -0.17
C ASP A 146 5.78 -3.32 -0.14
N SER A 147 6.15 -4.21 -1.07
CA SER A 147 7.40 -4.96 -0.99
C SER A 147 8.08 -5.14 -2.34
N ASN A 148 9.41 -5.17 -2.36
CA ASN A 148 10.16 -5.41 -3.57
C ASN A 148 11.45 -6.21 -3.42
N ASN A 149 11.99 -6.68 -4.55
CA ASN A 149 13.28 -7.36 -4.66
C ASN A 149 13.42 -8.53 -3.66
N THR A 150 12.37 -9.32 -3.48
CA THR A 150 12.30 -10.29 -2.37
C THR A 150 12.04 -11.69 -2.90
N GLU A 151 12.72 -12.69 -2.32
CA GLU A 151 12.64 -14.09 -2.74
C GLU A 151 12.33 -15.02 -1.57
N ASN A 152 11.44 -16.00 -1.77
CA ASN A 152 11.07 -17.00 -0.77
C ASN A 152 10.63 -16.38 0.57
N ALA A 153 9.75 -15.38 0.51
CA ALA A 153 9.24 -14.70 1.70
C ALA A 153 7.72 -14.80 1.85
N LEU A 154 7.24 -14.93 3.08
CA LEU A 154 5.83 -15.19 3.36
C LEU A 154 5.30 -14.25 4.45
N TYR A 155 4.06 -13.79 4.29
CA TYR A 155 3.28 -13.06 5.29
C TYR A 155 4.01 -11.81 5.83
N ALA A 156 4.30 -10.86 4.94
CA ALA A 156 5.09 -9.69 5.30
C ALA A 156 4.60 -8.37 4.70
N GLN A 157 5.06 -7.26 5.27
CA GLN A 157 4.76 -5.91 4.78
C GLN A 157 6.01 -5.03 4.83
N THR A 158 6.13 -4.12 3.85
CA THR A 158 7.20 -3.10 3.83
C THR A 158 8.57 -3.80 3.85
N CYS A 159 8.79 -4.62 2.83
CA CYS A 159 9.96 -5.47 2.69
C CYS A 159 10.78 -5.11 1.45
N PHE A 160 12.08 -4.95 1.61
CA PHE A 160 12.96 -4.56 0.50
C PHE A 160 14.21 -5.45 0.48
N SER A 161 14.53 -6.08 -0.65
CA SER A 161 15.78 -6.85 -0.80
C SER A 161 15.97 -7.95 0.25
N THR A 162 14.94 -8.76 0.51
CA THR A 162 14.98 -9.81 1.56
C THR A 162 14.89 -11.19 0.96
N LYS A 163 15.43 -12.20 1.65
CA LYS A 163 15.31 -13.59 1.23
C LYS A 163 15.01 -14.54 2.38
N ASP A 164 14.35 -15.65 2.06
CA ASP A 164 14.19 -16.80 2.95
C ASP A 164 13.71 -16.41 4.36
N SER A 165 12.63 -15.62 4.43
CA SER A 165 12.15 -15.00 5.68
C SER A 165 10.62 -15.05 5.77
N MET A 166 10.05 -15.03 6.97
CA MET A 166 8.60 -15.18 7.15
C MET A 166 8.08 -14.40 8.36
N ASP A 167 6.81 -13.98 8.32
CA ASP A 167 6.13 -13.29 9.43
C ASP A 167 6.92 -12.06 9.92
N PHE A 168 6.99 -11.02 9.09
CA PHE A 168 7.77 -9.84 9.42
C PHE A 168 7.24 -8.52 8.84
N ILE A 169 7.62 -7.41 9.45
CA ILE A 169 7.23 -6.06 9.03
C ILE A 169 8.45 -5.14 9.03
N GLY A 170 8.65 -4.39 7.94
CA GLY A 170 9.64 -3.31 7.92
C GLY A 170 11.08 -3.81 7.89
N ILE A 171 11.36 -4.85 7.12
CA ILE A 171 12.70 -5.44 6.99
C ILE A 171 13.33 -5.09 5.66
N GLY A 172 14.64 -4.84 5.66
CA GLY A 172 15.41 -4.53 4.46
C GLY A 172 16.75 -5.26 4.41
N ASN A 173 17.20 -5.68 3.23
CA ASN A 173 18.53 -6.27 3.01
C ASN A 173 18.85 -7.40 4.00
N SER A 174 17.92 -8.32 4.21
CA SER A 174 18.00 -9.30 5.29
C SER A 174 17.73 -10.72 4.82
N GLU A 175 18.13 -11.68 5.64
CA GLU A 175 17.88 -13.10 5.36
C GLU A 175 17.65 -13.93 6.61
N LEU A 176 16.87 -15.00 6.49
CA LEU A 176 16.62 -15.95 7.58
C LEU A 176 16.01 -15.24 8.80
N CYS A 177 15.04 -14.35 8.57
CA CYS A 177 14.31 -13.63 9.61
C CYS A 177 12.93 -14.24 9.83
N TYR A 178 12.51 -14.36 11.09
CA TYR A 178 11.19 -14.90 11.45
C TYR A 178 10.59 -14.21 12.67
N GLU A 179 9.33 -13.79 12.59
CA GLU A 179 8.63 -13.09 13.68
C GLU A 179 9.41 -11.84 14.12
N VAL A 180 9.62 -10.91 13.17
CA VAL A 180 10.43 -9.70 13.39
C VAL A 180 9.71 -8.44 12.93
N VAL A 181 9.79 -7.39 13.73
CA VAL A 181 9.24 -6.07 13.40
C VAL A 181 10.33 -5.02 13.47
N ILE A 182 10.44 -4.23 12.39
CA ILE A 182 11.35 -3.08 12.23
C ILE A 182 12.83 -3.52 12.35
N GLY A 183 13.19 -4.61 11.68
CA GLY A 183 14.57 -5.09 11.61
C GLY A 183 15.25 -4.66 10.31
N GLY A 184 16.12 -3.64 10.35
CA GLY A 184 17.01 -3.28 9.23
C GLY A 184 17.97 -4.42 8.85
N THR A 185 18.95 -4.16 7.98
CA THR A 185 19.92 -5.16 7.47
C THR A 185 20.39 -6.15 8.52
N SER A 186 19.93 -7.40 8.47
CA SER A 186 20.23 -8.41 9.48
C SER A 186 20.19 -9.83 8.90
N SER A 187 20.78 -10.78 9.62
CA SER A 187 20.73 -12.20 9.25
C SER A 187 20.45 -13.07 10.46
N LYS A 188 19.56 -14.06 10.33
CA LYS A 188 19.24 -14.99 11.44
C LYS A 188 18.75 -14.25 12.68
N VAL A 189 17.67 -13.49 12.52
CA VAL A 189 17.00 -12.77 13.62
C VAL A 189 15.61 -13.36 13.82
N PHE A 190 15.32 -13.77 15.05
CA PHE A 190 14.10 -14.53 15.37
C PHE A 190 13.37 -13.93 16.57
N PHE A 191 12.04 -13.80 16.49
CA PHE A 191 11.18 -13.37 17.61
C PHE A 191 11.67 -12.08 18.27
N SER A 192 12.08 -11.11 17.46
CA SER A 192 12.81 -9.94 17.95
C SER A 192 12.24 -8.64 17.39
N TYR A 193 12.44 -7.56 18.11
CA TYR A 193 11.87 -6.25 17.78
C TYR A 193 12.98 -5.21 17.66
N ASP A 194 12.96 -4.41 16.60
CA ASP A 194 13.91 -3.30 16.40
C ASP A 194 15.38 -3.74 16.56
N CYS A 195 15.75 -4.79 15.83
CA CYS A 195 17.10 -5.34 15.80
C CYS A 195 17.73 -5.03 14.44
N THR A 196 18.74 -4.16 14.42
CA THR A 196 19.38 -3.67 13.19
C THR A 196 20.85 -4.07 13.15
N GLN A 197 21.36 -4.41 11.96
CA GLN A 197 22.76 -4.84 11.79
C GLN A 197 23.10 -6.02 12.70
N CYS A 198 22.13 -6.92 12.90
CA CYS A 198 22.23 -8.02 13.85
C CYS A 198 22.46 -9.36 13.16
N MET A 199 23.14 -10.27 13.85
CA MET A 199 23.44 -11.62 13.35
C MET A 199 23.27 -12.67 14.43
N ASN A 200 22.46 -13.70 14.19
CA ASN A 200 22.16 -14.73 15.21
C ASN A 200 21.62 -14.11 16.51
N VAL A 201 20.48 -13.43 16.41
CA VAL A 201 19.81 -12.77 17.54
C VAL A 201 18.43 -13.38 17.75
N TYR A 202 18.11 -13.69 19.00
CA TYR A 202 16.87 -14.37 19.38
C TYR A 202 16.22 -13.65 20.56
N PHE A 203 14.89 -13.53 20.53
CA PHE A 203 14.08 -13.01 21.65
C PHE A 203 14.58 -11.68 22.22
N SER A 204 15.08 -10.79 21.35
CA SER A 204 15.77 -9.57 21.78
C SER A 204 15.06 -8.33 21.28
N ARG A 205 15.35 -7.18 21.88
CA ARG A 205 14.75 -5.91 21.51
C ARG A 205 15.72 -4.73 21.52
N ASP A 206 15.49 -3.79 20.62
CA ASP A 206 16.21 -2.51 20.57
C ASP A 206 17.74 -2.72 20.45
N MET A 207 18.16 -3.62 19.56
CA MET A 207 19.56 -4.04 19.42
C MET A 207 20.20 -3.43 18.17
N SER A 208 21.47 -3.06 18.25
CA SER A 208 22.21 -2.54 17.10
C SER A 208 23.62 -3.11 17.00
N GLY A 209 23.98 -3.66 15.83
CA GLY A 209 25.33 -4.18 15.60
C GLY A 209 25.69 -5.41 16.45
N CYS A 210 24.70 -6.13 16.98
CA CYS A 210 24.92 -7.22 17.92
C CYS A 210 25.03 -8.58 17.22
N SER A 211 25.76 -9.52 17.82
CA SER A 211 25.87 -10.87 17.26
C SER A 211 25.91 -11.96 18.31
N TYR A 212 25.22 -13.07 18.07
CA TYR A 212 25.16 -14.19 19.03
C TYR A 212 24.60 -13.72 20.37
N CYS A 213 23.42 -13.11 20.34
CA CYS A 213 22.74 -12.60 21.53
C CYS A 213 21.41 -13.31 21.73
N PHE A 214 21.07 -13.59 22.98
CA PHE A 214 19.81 -14.20 23.36
C PHE A 214 19.15 -13.41 24.50
N GLY A 215 17.86 -13.08 24.35
CA GLY A 215 17.10 -12.44 25.43
C GLY A 215 17.61 -11.05 25.84
N CYS A 216 18.31 -10.36 24.94
CA CYS A 216 18.97 -9.09 25.23
C CYS A 216 18.08 -7.89 24.93
N ALA A 217 18.35 -6.77 25.61
CA ALA A 217 17.66 -5.52 25.37
C ALA A 217 18.65 -4.35 25.35
N SER A 218 18.47 -3.44 24.39
CA SER A 218 19.17 -2.14 24.34
C SER A 218 20.70 -2.22 24.24
N LEU A 219 21.24 -3.32 23.71
CA LEU A 219 22.68 -3.47 23.53
C LEU A 219 23.15 -2.93 22.18
N LYS A 220 24.41 -2.48 22.17
CA LYS A 220 25.07 -1.97 20.96
C LYS A 220 26.45 -2.62 20.80
N ASN A 221 26.72 -3.14 19.61
CA ASN A 221 28.01 -3.75 19.25
C ASN A 221 28.45 -4.89 20.18
N MET A 222 27.49 -5.54 20.85
CA MET A 222 27.77 -6.63 21.78
C MET A 222 27.82 -7.96 21.06
N LYS A 223 28.62 -8.88 21.61
CA LYS A 223 28.71 -10.24 21.13
C LYS A 223 28.65 -11.23 22.29
N TYR A 224 28.05 -12.39 22.05
CA TYR A 224 28.01 -13.50 23.02
C TYR A 224 27.39 -13.10 24.36
N CYS A 225 26.17 -12.57 24.29
CA CYS A 225 25.41 -12.10 25.46
C CYS A 225 24.13 -12.92 25.65
#